data_AF-A0A4W5LF55-F1
#
_entry.id   AF-A0A4W5LF55-F1
#
_cell.length_a   1.000
_cell.length_b   1.000
_cell.length_c   1.000
_cell.angle_alpha   90.00
_cell.angle_beta   90.00
_cell.angle_gamma   90.00
#
_symmetry.space_group_name_H-M   'P 1'
#
loop_
_entity.id
_entity.type
_entity.pdbx_description
1 polymer ?
#
loop_
_entity_poly.entity_id
_entity_poly.type
_entity_poly.pdbx_seq_one_letter_code
_entity_poly.pdbx_strand_id
1 'polypeptide(L)'
;MLFLFISSSFPLSLSPPLRDKAPGQRECDCSIDNINRCIRNIEQASLAAVSQNLASRDDISLEALQEQLTSTVQEIGYLIDPISTAARGEAAQLGHKVTQLAGYYEPLIRASVGVASKLQVHQQQMAFLDQTKTLAESALQMIYAAKEGGGNPKVWKNMGDRAKISCH
;
A
#
# COMPACT_ATOMS: atom_id res chain seq x y z
N MET A 1 2.51 -5.26 -12.15
CA MET A 1 2.52 -3.95 -12.82
C MET A 1 2.41 -2.79 -11.81
N LEU A 2 1.41 -2.78 -10.91
CA LEU A 2 1.28 -1.73 -9.87
C LEU A 2 2.51 -1.59 -8.95
N PHE A 3 3.11 -2.71 -8.54
CA PHE A 3 4.35 -2.73 -7.74
C PHE A 3 5.53 -1.99 -8.41
N LEU A 4 5.75 -2.25 -9.71
CA LEU A 4 6.78 -1.58 -10.50
C LEU A 4 6.45 -0.10 -10.68
N PHE A 5 5.16 0.23 -10.83
CA PHE A 5 4.69 1.60 -10.98
C PHE A 5 4.94 2.43 -9.71
N ILE A 6 4.57 1.92 -8.53
CA ILE A 6 4.82 2.58 -7.24
C ILE A 6 6.34 2.75 -7.01
N SER A 7 7.12 1.71 -7.31
CA SER A 7 8.59 1.74 -7.19
C SER A 7 9.25 2.75 -8.15
N SER A 8 8.69 2.93 -9.36
CA SER A 8 9.17 3.93 -10.32
C SER A 8 8.76 5.37 -9.96
N SER A 9 7.60 5.54 -9.34
CA SER A 9 7.05 6.85 -8.98
C SER A 9 7.63 7.40 -7.66
N PHE A 10 8.10 6.51 -6.78
CA PHE A 10 8.67 6.84 -5.47
C PHE A 10 9.97 6.07 -5.24
N PRO A 11 11.15 6.69 -5.43
CA PRO A 11 12.42 6.02 -5.12
C PRO A 11 12.48 5.72 -3.61
N LEU A 12 12.81 4.47 -3.26
CA LEU A 12 13.00 3.97 -1.89
C LEU A 12 14.25 4.60 -1.25
N SER A 13 14.18 5.88 -0.92
CA SER A 13 15.27 6.61 -0.26
C SER A 13 14.83 6.98 1.16
N LEU A 14 15.06 6.09 2.11
CA LEU A 14 14.85 6.33 3.54
C LEU A 14 15.75 7.50 3.99
N SER A 15 15.17 8.64 4.40
CA SER A 15 15.92 9.74 5.01
C SER A 15 15.21 10.29 6.25
N PRO A 16 15.93 10.81 7.27
CA PRO A 16 15.33 11.06 8.57
C PRO A 16 14.28 12.20 8.52
N PRO A 17 13.21 12.11 9.32
CA PRO A 17 12.04 12.97 9.18
C PRO A 17 12.33 14.41 9.60
N LEU A 18 12.17 15.37 8.67
CA LEU A 18 11.99 16.77 9.02
C LEU A 18 10.54 16.98 9.46
N ARG A 19 10.30 16.95 10.78
CA ARG A 19 9.08 17.48 11.43
C ARG A 19 9.02 19.01 11.23
N ASP A 20 7.87 19.68 11.14
CA ASP A 20 6.70 19.59 12.01
C ASP A 20 5.48 20.33 11.35
N LYS A 21 4.25 19.84 11.58
CA LYS A 21 2.96 20.55 11.41
C LYS A 21 2.47 20.98 10.01
N ALA A 22 2.80 20.25 8.93
CA ALA A 22 2.09 20.43 7.66
C ALA A 22 0.69 19.76 7.70
N PRO A 23 -0.36 20.34 7.08
CA PRO A 23 -1.66 19.68 6.94
C PRO A 23 -1.50 18.36 6.15
N GLY A 24 -2.18 17.29 6.57
CA GLY A 24 -2.05 15.95 5.97
C GLY A 24 -1.12 14.98 6.70
N GLN A 25 -0.26 15.46 7.62
CA GLN A 25 0.69 14.60 8.37
C GLN A 25 -0.03 13.59 9.28
N ARG A 26 -1.07 14.04 9.99
CA ARG A 26 -1.85 13.19 10.89
C ARG A 26 -2.59 12.09 10.13
N GLU A 27 -3.16 12.43 8.99
CA GLU A 27 -3.85 11.49 8.11
C GLU A 27 -2.87 10.46 7.54
N CYS A 28 -1.65 10.88 7.17
CA CYS A 28 -0.57 9.96 6.81
C CYS A 28 -0.21 9.02 7.96
N ASP A 29 -0.08 9.51 9.20
CA ASP A 29 0.22 8.69 10.37
C ASP A 29 -0.87 7.63 10.65
N CYS A 30 -2.14 8.05 10.61
CA CYS A 30 -3.27 7.13 10.73
C CYS A 30 -3.29 6.09 9.61
N SER A 31 -3.00 6.52 8.37
CA SER A 31 -2.94 5.63 7.21
C SER A 31 -1.80 4.62 7.34
N ILE A 32 -0.62 5.04 7.82
CA ILE A 32 0.54 4.19 8.09
C ILE A 32 0.19 3.10 9.12
N ASP A 33 -0.47 3.44 10.23
CA ASP A 33 -0.90 2.44 11.22
C ASP A 33 -1.87 1.42 10.60
N ASN A 34 -2.82 1.90 9.79
CA ASN A 34 -3.79 1.04 9.13
C ASN A 34 -3.14 0.06 8.14
N ILE A 35 -2.22 0.54 7.29
CA ILE A 35 -1.49 -0.35 6.38
C ILE A 35 -0.61 -1.34 7.14
N ASN A 36 0.07 -0.93 8.22
CA ASN A 36 0.85 -1.86 9.06
C ASN A 36 -0.03 -2.92 9.74
N ARG A 37 -1.25 -2.57 10.15
CA ARG A 37 -2.24 -3.54 10.62
C ARG A 37 -2.62 -4.52 9.50
N CYS A 38 -2.87 -4.02 8.29
CA CYS A 38 -3.16 -4.85 7.12
C CYS A 38 -2.03 -5.83 6.77
N ILE A 39 -0.76 -5.38 6.81
CA ILE A 39 0.41 -6.22 6.59
C ILE A 39 0.45 -7.36 7.63
N ARG A 40 0.30 -7.03 8.92
CA ARG A 40 0.25 -8.04 9.99
C ARG A 40 -0.88 -9.05 9.82
N ASN A 41 -2.06 -8.60 9.37
CA ASN A 41 -3.18 -9.49 9.08
C ASN A 41 -2.86 -10.47 7.94
N ILE A 42 -2.19 -10.02 6.86
CA ILE A 42 -1.73 -10.92 5.80
C ILE A 42 -0.70 -11.91 6.34
N GLU A 43 0.28 -11.44 7.11
CA GLU A 43 1.32 -12.32 7.68
C GLU A 43 0.73 -13.41 8.58
N GLN A 44 -0.28 -13.07 9.37
CA GLN A 44 -1.04 -14.05 10.14
C GLN A 44 -1.77 -15.05 9.25
N ALA A 45 -2.38 -14.59 8.15
CA ALA A 45 -3.02 -15.47 7.18
C ALA A 45 -1.99 -16.38 6.46
N SER A 46 -0.81 -15.85 6.11
CA SER A 46 0.30 -16.64 5.55
C SER A 46 0.77 -17.70 6.53
N LEU A 47 0.93 -17.36 7.81
CA LEU A 47 1.28 -18.33 8.85
C LEU A 47 0.20 -19.42 9.02
N ALA A 48 -1.08 -19.02 9.02
CA ALA A 48 -2.20 -19.95 9.07
C ALA A 48 -2.24 -20.87 7.84
N ALA A 49 -1.98 -20.33 6.64
CA ALA A 49 -1.87 -21.08 5.40
C ALA A 49 -0.73 -22.11 5.43
N VAL A 50 0.44 -21.73 5.95
CA VAL A 50 1.58 -22.66 6.17
C VAL A 50 1.19 -23.80 7.11
N SER A 51 0.43 -23.51 8.16
CA SER A 51 -0.07 -24.53 9.09
C SER A 51 -1.27 -25.33 8.56
N GLN A 52 -1.70 -25.11 7.31
CA GLN A 52 -2.92 -25.67 6.71
C GLN A 52 -4.19 -25.42 7.55
N ASN A 53 -4.20 -24.31 8.28
CA ASN A 53 -5.28 -23.90 9.19
C ASN A 53 -5.94 -22.59 8.75
N LEU A 54 -5.77 -22.22 7.47
CA LEU A 54 -6.43 -21.05 6.91
C LEU A 54 -7.92 -21.36 6.70
N ALA A 55 -8.78 -20.67 7.45
CA ALA A 55 -10.22 -20.85 7.35
C ALA A 55 -10.73 -20.49 5.94
N SER A 56 -11.46 -21.39 5.30
CA SER A 56 -12.14 -21.10 4.04
C SER A 56 -13.29 -20.13 4.26
N ARG A 57 -13.40 -19.12 3.40
CA ARG A 57 -14.60 -18.27 3.31
C ARG A 57 -15.61 -18.87 2.36
N ASP A 58 -16.50 -19.71 2.87
CA ASP A 58 -17.54 -20.37 2.07
C ASP A 58 -18.81 -19.52 1.90
N ASP A 59 -18.87 -18.36 2.57
CA ASP A 59 -19.96 -17.37 2.47
C ASP A 59 -20.01 -16.64 1.12
N ILE A 60 -18.94 -16.73 0.31
CA ILE A 60 -18.76 -15.99 -0.93
C ILE A 60 -18.06 -16.86 -2.00
N SER A 61 -18.41 -16.68 -3.27
CA SER A 61 -17.77 -17.41 -4.38
C SER A 61 -16.36 -16.89 -4.64
N LEU A 62 -15.52 -17.75 -5.24
CA LEU A 62 -14.17 -17.35 -5.68
C LEU A 62 -14.22 -16.20 -6.70
N GLU A 63 -15.18 -16.26 -7.63
CA GLU A 63 -15.39 -15.25 -8.66
C GLU A 63 -15.70 -13.89 -8.04
N ALA A 64 -16.63 -13.83 -7.08
CA ALA A 64 -16.98 -12.58 -6.39
C ALA A 64 -15.80 -12.01 -5.59
N LEU A 65 -14.97 -12.86 -4.97
CA LEU A 65 -13.75 -12.43 -4.29
C LEU A 65 -12.71 -11.85 -5.27
N GLN A 66 -12.54 -12.49 -6.44
CA GLN A 66 -11.63 -12.02 -7.48
C GLN A 66 -12.09 -10.70 -8.11
N GLU A 67 -13.40 -10.52 -8.31
CA GLU A 67 -14.00 -9.26 -8.75
C GLU A 67 -13.74 -8.16 -7.71
N GLN A 68 -14.07 -8.41 -6.44
CA GLN A 68 -13.81 -7.47 -5.34
C GLN A 68 -12.33 -7.06 -5.28
N LEU A 69 -11.43 -8.02 -5.42
CA LEU A 69 -9.99 -7.78 -5.41
C LEU A 69 -9.56 -6.93 -6.60
N THR A 70 -10.03 -7.28 -7.80
CA THR A 70 -9.69 -6.56 -9.04
C THR A 70 -10.18 -5.11 -8.97
N SER A 71 -11.44 -4.89 -8.57
CA SER A 71 -11.99 -3.54 -8.37
C SER A 71 -11.20 -2.77 -7.33
N THR A 72 -10.87 -3.38 -6.18
CA THR A 72 -10.10 -2.70 -5.12
C THR A 72 -8.69 -2.32 -5.59
N VAL A 73 -8.01 -3.20 -6.32
CA VAL A 73 -6.67 -2.90 -6.88
C VAL A 73 -6.72 -1.80 -7.94
N GLN A 74 -7.78 -1.75 -8.75
CA GLN A 74 -8.00 -0.66 -9.71
C GLN A 74 -8.18 0.68 -8.99
N GLU A 75 -9.01 0.74 -7.96
CA GLU A 75 -9.21 1.92 -7.12
C GLU A 75 -7.90 2.40 -6.47
N ILE A 76 -7.10 1.47 -5.93
CA ILE A 76 -5.75 1.77 -5.42
C ILE A 76 -4.89 2.38 -6.53
N GLY A 77 -4.91 1.80 -7.73
CA GLY A 77 -4.19 2.30 -8.90
C GLY A 77 -4.57 3.73 -9.27
N TYR A 78 -5.87 4.05 -9.28
CA TYR A 78 -6.38 5.38 -9.59
C TYR A 78 -5.96 6.46 -8.58
N LEU A 79 -5.62 6.07 -7.34
CA LEU A 79 -5.15 7.00 -6.31
C LEU A 79 -3.65 7.29 -6.36
N ILE A 80 -2.84 6.50 -7.06
CA ILE A 80 -1.37 6.65 -7.09
C ILE A 80 -0.96 8.02 -7.67
N ASP A 81 -1.43 8.36 -8.88
CA ASP A 81 -1.10 9.63 -9.54
C ASP A 81 -1.61 10.86 -8.74
N PRO A 82 -2.86 10.87 -8.24
CA PRO A 82 -3.33 11.92 -7.35
C PRO A 82 -2.50 12.09 -6.07
N ILE A 83 -2.03 11.00 -5.44
CA ILE A 83 -1.19 11.06 -4.24
C ILE A 83 0.18 11.63 -4.57
N SER A 84 0.80 11.18 -5.66
CA SER A 84 2.07 11.70 -6.15
C SER A 84 2.00 13.19 -6.46
N THR A 85 0.90 13.63 -7.08
CA THR A 85 0.65 15.05 -7.35
C THR A 85 0.48 15.84 -6.06
N ALA A 86 -0.34 15.36 -5.13
CA ALA A 86 -0.58 16.05 -3.87
C ALA A 86 0.67 16.13 -2.98
N ALA A 87 1.51 15.10 -2.98
CA ALA A 87 2.78 15.08 -2.26
C ALA A 87 3.75 16.20 -2.68
N ARG A 88 3.62 16.72 -3.91
CA ARG A 88 4.50 17.77 -4.46
C ARG A 88 4.10 19.20 -4.12
N GLY A 89 2.86 19.43 -3.68
CA GLY A 89 2.36 20.80 -3.51
C GLY A 89 1.01 20.98 -2.84
N GLU A 90 0.21 19.91 -2.64
CA GLU A 90 -1.16 19.99 -2.15
C GLU A 90 -1.32 19.25 -0.82
N ALA A 91 -0.60 19.70 0.20
CA ALA A 91 -0.59 19.10 1.54
C ALA A 91 -2.01 18.86 2.12
N ALA A 92 -2.92 19.80 1.89
CA ALA A 92 -4.32 19.69 2.34
C ALA A 92 -5.11 18.56 1.64
N GLN A 93 -4.81 18.25 0.38
CA GLN A 93 -5.44 17.16 -0.36
C GLN A 93 -4.75 15.82 -0.13
N LEU A 94 -3.45 15.85 0.20
CA LEU A 94 -2.67 14.64 0.44
C LEU A 94 -3.32 13.77 1.52
N GLY A 95 -3.69 14.36 2.67
CA GLY A 95 -4.31 13.65 3.79
C GLY A 95 -5.59 12.88 3.41
N HIS A 96 -6.45 13.49 2.60
CA HIS A 96 -7.67 12.84 2.12
C HIS A 96 -7.36 11.66 1.19
N LYS A 97 -6.43 11.85 0.24
CA LYS A 97 -6.07 10.82 -0.73
C LYS A 97 -5.39 9.61 -0.08
N VAL A 98 -4.48 9.85 0.88
CA VAL A 98 -3.83 8.74 1.62
C VAL A 98 -4.82 7.99 2.51
N THR A 99 -5.79 8.70 3.10
CA THR A 99 -6.85 8.07 3.90
C THR A 99 -7.75 7.19 3.03
N GLN A 100 -8.13 7.67 1.83
CA GLN A 100 -8.88 6.87 0.85
C GLN A 100 -8.09 5.63 0.43
N LEU A 101 -6.80 5.79 0.11
CA LEU A 101 -5.93 4.69 -0.24
C LEU A 101 -5.88 3.63 0.87
N ALA A 102 -5.64 4.05 2.11
CA ALA A 102 -5.58 3.14 3.25
C ALA A 102 -6.92 2.44 3.51
N GLY A 103 -8.05 3.10 3.23
CA GLY A 103 -9.37 2.51 3.31
C GLY A 103 -9.60 1.33 2.37
N TYR A 104 -8.88 1.26 1.25
CA TYR A 104 -8.97 0.15 0.30
C TYR A 104 -8.15 -1.09 0.71
N TYR A 105 -7.19 -0.95 1.62
CA TYR A 105 -6.35 -2.09 2.02
C TYR A 105 -7.08 -3.08 2.93
N GLU A 106 -8.00 -2.64 3.76
CA GLU A 106 -8.79 -3.55 4.59
C GLU A 106 -9.67 -4.51 3.75
N PRO A 107 -10.48 -4.03 2.77
CA PRO A 107 -11.21 -4.93 1.88
C PRO A 107 -10.28 -5.73 0.96
N LEU A 108 -9.15 -5.17 0.52
CA LEU A 108 -8.14 -5.91 -0.25
C LEU A 108 -7.63 -7.13 0.53
N ILE A 109 -7.20 -6.95 1.77
CA ILE A 109 -6.65 -8.05 2.60
C ILE A 109 -7.72 -9.11 2.83
N ARG A 110 -8.95 -8.68 3.16
CA ARG A 110 -10.07 -9.59 3.39
C ARG A 110 -10.41 -10.42 2.14
N ALA A 111 -10.43 -9.80 0.96
CA ALA A 111 -10.64 -10.49 -0.30
C ALA A 111 -9.47 -11.42 -0.61
N SER A 112 -8.23 -10.96 -0.44
CA SER A 112 -7.03 -11.74 -0.73
C SER A 112 -6.94 -13.01 0.12
N VAL A 113 -7.22 -12.91 1.42
CA VAL A 113 -7.25 -14.07 2.31
C VAL A 113 -8.34 -15.06 1.90
N GLY A 114 -9.52 -14.57 1.49
CA GLY A 114 -10.60 -15.43 0.97
C GLY A 114 -10.26 -16.12 -0.35
N VAL A 115 -9.56 -15.43 -1.27
CA VAL A 115 -9.05 -16.06 -2.50
C VAL A 115 -8.03 -17.13 -2.13
N ALA A 116 -7.05 -16.78 -1.29
CA ALA A 116 -6.00 -17.68 -0.84
C ALA A 116 -6.55 -18.94 -0.17
N SER A 117 -7.61 -18.82 0.63
CA SER A 117 -8.24 -19.97 1.30
C SER A 117 -8.92 -20.94 0.35
N LYS A 118 -9.30 -20.50 -0.85
CA LYS A 118 -9.95 -21.33 -1.89
C LYS A 118 -8.97 -21.91 -2.91
N LEU A 119 -7.70 -21.47 -2.90
CA LEU A 119 -6.67 -22.03 -3.77
C LEU A 119 -6.28 -23.43 -3.28
N GLN A 120 -6.40 -24.42 -4.17
CA GLN A 120 -6.06 -25.82 -3.85
C GLN A 120 -4.55 -26.07 -3.76
N VAL A 121 -3.77 -25.29 -4.50
CA VAL A 121 -2.31 -25.44 -4.58
C VAL A 121 -1.66 -24.55 -3.53
N HIS A 122 -1.04 -25.15 -2.51
CA HIS A 122 -0.40 -24.41 -1.42
C HIS A 122 0.65 -23.40 -1.91
N GLN A 123 1.44 -23.75 -2.93
CA GLN A 123 2.39 -22.81 -3.54
C GLN A 123 1.70 -21.58 -4.14
N GLN A 124 0.54 -21.74 -4.78
CA GLN A 124 -0.22 -20.61 -5.33
C GLN A 124 -0.86 -19.78 -4.22
N GLN A 125 -1.36 -20.43 -3.17
CA GLN A 125 -1.89 -19.77 -1.97
C GLN A 125 -0.84 -18.84 -1.33
N MET A 126 0.36 -19.35 -1.08
CA MET A 126 1.45 -18.58 -0.50
C MET A 126 1.95 -17.47 -1.43
N ALA A 127 2.17 -17.77 -2.71
CA ALA A 127 2.58 -16.77 -3.69
C ALA A 127 1.58 -15.61 -3.79
N PHE A 128 0.29 -15.90 -3.68
CA PHE A 128 -0.77 -14.89 -3.74
C PHE A 128 -0.82 -13.99 -2.49
N LEU A 129 -0.67 -14.58 -1.30
CA LEU A 129 -0.56 -13.82 -0.06
C LEU A 129 0.71 -12.95 -0.04
N ASP A 130 1.85 -13.47 -0.50
CA ASP A 130 3.11 -12.73 -0.60
C ASP A 130 3.01 -11.56 -1.60
N GLN A 131 2.34 -11.75 -2.73
CA GLN A 131 2.07 -10.65 -3.67
C GLN A 131 1.19 -9.57 -3.05
N THR A 132 0.16 -9.95 -2.30
CA THR A 132 -0.71 -9.00 -1.60
C THR A 132 0.07 -8.24 -0.53
N LYS A 133 0.94 -8.93 0.22
CA LYS A 133 1.83 -8.32 1.22
C LYS A 133 2.74 -7.29 0.57
N THR A 134 3.41 -7.69 -0.50
CA THR A 134 4.32 -6.85 -1.27
C THR A 134 3.62 -5.57 -1.76
N LEU A 135 2.37 -5.68 -2.22
CA LEU A 135 1.57 -4.52 -2.61
C LEU A 135 1.32 -3.56 -1.43
N ALA A 136 0.96 -4.10 -0.25
CA ALA A 136 0.76 -3.30 0.97
C ALA A 136 2.04 -2.62 1.45
N GLU A 137 3.17 -3.32 1.41
CA GLU A 137 4.49 -2.75 1.72
C GLU A 137 4.85 -1.62 0.76
N SER A 138 4.59 -1.76 -0.54
CA SER A 138 4.81 -0.67 -1.51
C SER A 138 3.95 0.55 -1.22
N ALA A 139 2.66 0.39 -0.91
CA ALA A 139 1.83 1.52 -0.55
C ALA A 139 2.27 2.17 0.76
N LEU A 140 2.75 1.39 1.73
CA LEU A 140 3.34 1.93 2.95
C LEU A 140 4.53 2.84 2.64
N GLN A 141 5.46 2.39 1.78
CA GLN A 141 6.60 3.18 1.35
C GLN A 141 6.18 4.44 0.59
N MET A 142 5.15 4.35 -0.25
CA MET A 142 4.57 5.51 -0.93
C MET A 142 4.02 6.54 0.07
N ILE A 143 3.29 6.10 1.11
CA ILE A 143 2.77 7.01 2.14
C ILE A 143 3.91 7.65 2.94
N TYR A 144 4.97 6.90 3.27
CA TYR A 144 6.16 7.49 3.91
C TYR A 144 6.80 8.56 3.04
N ALA A 145 7.03 8.27 1.75
CA ALA A 145 7.60 9.24 0.83
C ALA A 145 6.69 10.48 0.63
N ALA A 146 5.38 10.27 0.52
CA ALA A 146 4.41 11.36 0.42
C ALA A 146 4.37 12.21 1.71
N LYS A 147 4.47 11.57 2.87
CA LYS A 147 4.57 12.22 4.18
C LYS A 147 5.85 13.05 4.30
N GLU A 148 6.99 12.54 3.86
CA GLU A 148 8.26 13.28 3.83
C GLU A 148 8.17 14.47 2.86
N GLY A 149 7.54 14.30 1.70
CA GLY A 149 7.28 15.37 0.74
C GLY A 149 6.37 16.47 1.30
N GLY A 150 5.39 16.11 2.13
CA GLY A 150 4.58 17.03 2.94
C GLY A 150 3.84 18.12 2.15
N GLY A 151 3.65 17.92 0.84
CA GLY A 151 3.12 18.96 -0.07
C GLY A 151 4.05 20.18 -0.22
N ASN A 152 5.34 20.04 0.10
CA ASN A 152 6.32 21.10 -0.02
C ASN A 152 7.20 20.88 -1.27
N PRO A 153 7.09 21.72 -2.31
CA PRO A 153 7.84 21.56 -3.55
C PRO A 153 9.37 21.63 -3.35
N LYS A 154 9.86 22.23 -2.25
CA LYS A 154 11.29 22.28 -1.92
C LYS A 154 11.83 20.93 -1.46
N VAL A 155 11.05 20.13 -0.74
CA VAL A 155 11.47 18.81 -0.23
C VAL A 155 11.52 17.79 -1.37
N TRP A 156 10.51 17.80 -2.25
CA TRP A 156 10.48 16.93 -3.42
C TRP A 156 11.66 17.18 -4.37
N LYS A 157 12.04 18.46 -4.58
CA LYS A 157 13.22 18.82 -5.40
C LYS A 157 14.51 18.23 -4.82
N ASN A 158 14.69 18.31 -3.51
CA ASN A 158 15.84 17.74 -2.82
C ASN A 158 15.85 16.18 -2.86
N MET A 159 14.68 15.53 -2.84
CA MET A 159 14.57 14.08 -3.04
C MET A 159 14.97 13.65 -4.46
N GLY A 160 14.53 14.40 -5.48
CA GLY A 160 14.92 14.15 -6.87
C GLY A 160 16.42 14.34 -7.11
N ASP A 161 17.05 15.30 -6.43
CA ASP A 161 18.49 15.52 -6.52
C ASP A 161 19.28 14.44 -5.75
N ARG A 162 18.79 13.94 -4.60
CA ARG A 162 19.42 12.82 -3.88
C ARG A 162 19.32 11.49 -4.62
N ALA A 163 18.20 11.23 -5.31
CA ALA A 163 18.04 10.03 -6.14
C ALA A 163 19.03 10.01 -7.32
N LYS A 164 19.37 11.17 -7.88
CA LYS A 164 20.39 11.29 -8.93
C LYS A 164 21.81 11.08 -8.41
N ILE A 165 22.10 11.49 -7.18
CA ILE A 165 23.43 11.31 -6.55
C ILE A 165 23.71 9.85 -6.20
N SER A 166 22.68 9.04 -5.91
CA SER A 166 22.85 7.60 -5.60
C SER A 166 23.03 6.70 -6.82
N CYS A 167 22.88 7.23 -8.04
CA CYS A 167 23.03 6.48 -9.30
C CYS A 167 24.38 6.74 -9.99
N HIS A 168 25.38 7.23 -9.25
CA HIS A 168 26.69 7.58 -9.82
C HIS A 168 27.85 6.85 -9.15
#